data_AF-A0AAE3QD37-F1
#
_entry.id   AF-A0AAE3QD37-F1
#
_cell.length_a   1.000
_cell.length_b   1.000
_cell.length_c   1.000
_cell.angle_alpha   90.00
_cell.angle_beta   90.00
_cell.angle_gamma   90.00
#
_symmetry.space_group_name_H-M   'P 1'
#
loop_
_entity.id
_entity.type
_entity.pdbx_description
1 polymer ?
#
loop_
_entity_poly.entity_id
_entity_poly.type
_entity_poly.pdbx_seq_one_letter_code
_entity_poly.pdbx_strand_id
1 'polypeptide(L)' 'MPQTFRHMIRLTAVLVVTGLVAVGCGRKGDLDPPSTPNSMQNKRTDTTQPQVQERKFFLDPLL' A
#
# COMPACT_ATOMS: atom_id res chain seq x y z
N MET A 1 -25.73 -27.45 9.86
CA MET A 1 -24.63 -26.64 10.43
C MET A 1 -23.44 -26.30 9.51
N PRO A 2 -23.30 -26.75 8.24
CA PRO A 2 -22.11 -26.38 7.45
C PRO A 2 -22.18 -24.98 6.82
N GLN A 3 -23.38 -24.41 6.63
CA GLN A 3 -23.54 -23.12 5.94
C GLN A 3 -23.14 -21.92 6.82
N THR A 4 -23.56 -21.90 8.09
CA THR A 4 -23.17 -20.86 9.05
C THR A 4 -21.66 -20.80 9.25
N PHE A 5 -21.00 -21.95 9.32
CA PHE A 5 -19.54 -22.04 9.40
C PHE A 5 -18.85 -21.47 8.15
N ARG A 6 -19.35 -21.79 6.96
CA ARG A 6 -18.85 -21.22 5.69
C ARG A 6 -19.04 -19.71 5.62
N HIS A 7 -20.15 -19.18 6.13
CA HIS A 7 -20.39 -17.74 6.20
C HIS A 7 -19.43 -17.03 7.15
N MET A 8 -19.18 -17.61 8.34
CA MET A 8 -18.21 -17.07 9.29
C MET A 8 -16.81 -17.00 8.69
N ILE A 9 -16.34 -18.07 8.03
CA ILE A 9 -15.02 -18.08 7.36
C ILE A 9 -14.92 -16.95 6.33
N ARG A 10 -15.95 -16.78 5.49
CA ARG A 10 -15.95 -15.73 4.45
C ARG A 10 -15.91 -14.33 5.05
N LEU A 11 -16.70 -14.07 6.09
CA LEU A 11 -16.73 -12.78 6.76
C LEU A 11 -15.37 -12.44 7.40
N THR A 12 -14.78 -13.41 8.10
CA THR A 12 -13.45 -13.23 8.70
C THR A 12 -12.39 -12.96 7.63
N ALA A 13 -12.41 -13.71 6.52
CA ALA A 13 -11.46 -13.51 5.42
C ALA A 13 -11.56 -12.09 4.82
N VAL A 14 -12.78 -11.60 4.58
CA VAL A 14 -13.00 -10.23 4.08
C VAL A 14 -12.47 -9.20 5.06
N LEU A 15 -12.81 -9.31 6.35
CA LEU A 15 -12.33 -8.37 7.38
C LEU A 15 -10.80 -8.32 7.47
N VAL A 16 -10.14 -9.48 7.43
CA VAL A 16 -8.68 -9.56 7.47
C VAL A 16 -8.06 -8.88 6.26
N VAL A 17 -8.55 -9.17 5.05
CA VAL A 17 -8.02 -8.55 3.82
C VAL A 17 -8.23 -7.03 3.85
N THR A 18 -9.43 -6.56 4.23
CA THR A 18 -9.69 -5.12 4.35
C THR A 18 -8.80 -4.45 5.39
N GLY A 19 -8.59 -5.07 6.54
CA GLY A 19 -7.69 -4.54 7.58
C GLY A 19 -6.24 -4.46 7.10
N LEU A 20 -5.75 -5.49 6.42
CA LEU A 20 -4.40 -5.51 5.85
C LEU A 20 -4.23 -4.44 4.76
N VAL A 21 -5.23 -4.25 3.91
CA VAL A 21 -5.20 -3.17 2.89
C VAL A 21 -5.23 -1.80 3.55
N ALA A 22 -6.09 -1.57 4.55
CA ALA A 22 -6.18 -0.27 5.23
C ALA A 22 -4.88 0.13 5.95
N VAL A 23 -4.14 -0.86 6.48
CA VAL A 23 -2.85 -0.62 7.16
C VAL A 23 -1.66 -0.69 6.18
N GLY A 24 -1.80 -1.42 5.07
CA GLY A 24 -0.71 -1.71 4.11
C GLY A 24 -0.70 -0.86 2.83
N CYS A 25 -1.84 -0.33 2.38
CA CYS A 25 -1.90 0.59 1.24
C CYS A 25 -1.44 1.99 1.66
N GLY A 26 -0.12 2.17 1.64
CA GLY A 26 0.53 3.45 1.90
C GLY A 26 1.14 3.46 3.30
N ARG A 27 2.38 2.97 3.40
CA ARG A 27 3.24 3.28 4.53
C ARG A 27 3.40 4.80 4.53
N LYS A 28 2.59 5.50 5.32
CA LYS A 28 2.55 6.97 5.38
C LYS A 28 3.91 7.57 5.77
N GLY A 29 4.76 6.78 6.43
CA GLY A 29 6.16 7.11 6.72
C GLY A 29 7.11 6.88 5.55
N ASP A 30 6.61 6.53 4.36
CA ASP A 30 7.42 6.40 3.16
C ASP A 30 7.51 7.72 2.34
N LEU A 31 6.83 8.76 2.80
CA LEU A 31 6.96 10.10 2.24
C LEU A 31 7.90 10.91 3.12
N ASP A 32 8.76 11.70 2.48
CA ASP A 32 9.55 12.70 3.18
C ASP A 32 8.62 13.67 3.91
N PRO A 33 8.94 14.08 5.15
CA PRO A 33 8.13 15.06 5.87
C PRO A 33 8.03 16.38 5.06
N PRO A 34 6.95 17.15 5.23
CA PRO A 34 6.73 18.38 4.46
C PRO A 34 7.80 19.46 4.70
N SER A 35 8.57 19.34 5.78
CA SER A 35 9.71 20.22 6.09
C SER A 35 11.01 19.82 5.37
N THR A 36 11.00 18.77 4.55
CA THR A 36 12.18 18.30 3.82
C THR A 36 12.55 19.33 2.74
N PRO A 37 13.81 19.81 2.70
CA PRO A 37 14.24 20.68 1.64
C PRO A 37 14.18 19.98 0.28
N ASN A 38 13.77 20.71 -0.78
CA ASN A 38 13.64 20.19 -2.14
C ASN A 38 14.90 19.44 -2.65
N SER A 39 16.10 19.82 -2.20
CA SER A 39 17.37 19.19 -2.59
C SER A 39 17.56 17.77 -2.04
N MET A 40 16.81 17.40 -1.01
CA MET A 40 16.88 16.12 -0.30
C MET A 40 15.62 15.27 -0.46
N GLN A 41 14.57 15.81 -1.09
CA GLN A 41 13.34 15.09 -1.40
C GLN A 41 13.61 13.88 -2.33
N ASN A 42 13.03 12.72 -2.03
CA ASN A 42 13.17 11.45 -2.73
C ASN A 42 14.59 10.88 -2.78
N LYS A 43 15.52 11.38 -1.96
CA LYS A 43 16.90 10.87 -1.87
C LYS A 43 17.03 9.88 -0.73
N ARG A 44 16.43 8.69 -0.89
CA ARG A 44 16.69 7.58 0.05
C ARG A 44 18.04 6.94 -0.22
N THR A 45 18.89 6.94 0.80
CA THR A 45 20.16 6.19 0.85
C THR A 45 19.98 4.73 1.25
N ASP A 46 18.77 4.32 1.67
CA ASP A 46 18.48 2.91 1.99
C ASP A 46 18.47 2.06 0.72
N THR A 47 19.49 1.22 0.57
CA THR A 47 19.70 0.27 -0.55
C THR A 47 18.68 -0.87 -0.60
N THR A 48 17.75 -0.96 0.34
CA THR A 48 16.64 -1.91 0.28
C THR A 48 15.45 -1.24 -0.40
N GLN A 49 15.57 -0.98 -1.69
CA GLN A 49 14.40 -0.66 -2.50
C GLN A 49 13.52 -1.92 -2.56
N PRO A 50 12.29 -1.93 -2.01
CA PRO A 50 11.37 -3.00 -2.31
C PRO A 50 11.23 -3.06 -3.83
N GLN A 51 11.29 -4.26 -4.43
CA GLN A 51 11.22 -4.39 -5.88
C GLN A 51 9.93 -3.73 -6.38
N VAL A 52 10.06 -2.50 -6.87
CA VAL A 52 8.96 -1.75 -7.47
C VAL A 52 8.69 -2.49 -8.76
N GLN A 53 7.61 -3.27 -8.76
CA GLN A 53 7.11 -3.88 -9.96
C GLN A 53 6.81 -2.74 -10.93
N GLU A 54 7.64 -2.58 -11.97
CA GLU A 54 7.48 -1.54 -12.99
C GLU A 54 6.16 -1.75 -13.73
N ARG A 55 5.09 -1.23 -13.16
CA ARG A 55 3.80 -1.15 -13.85
C ARG A 55 3.90 0.06 -14.75
N LYS A 56 3.71 -0.16 -16.05
CA LYS A 56 3.65 0.91 -17.05
C LYS A 56 2.62 1.94 -16.58
N PHE A 57 3.10 3.08 -16.12
CA PHE A 57 2.26 4.22 -15.81
C PHE A 57 1.68 4.70 -17.14
N PHE A 58 0.40 4.39 -17.38
CA PHE A 58 -0.35 5.11 -18.39
C PHE A 58 -0.56 6.50 -17.81
N LEU A 59 0.12 7.49 -18.37
CA LEU A 59 -0.22 8.88 -18.15
C LEU A 59 -1.70 9.01 -18.51
N ASP A 60 -2.52 9.25 -17.48
CA ASP A 60 -3.89 9.70 -17.66
C ASP A 60 -3.81 10.94 -18.56
N PRO A 61 -4.42 10.97 -19.75
CA PRO A 61 -4.28 12.06 -20.71
C PRO A 61 -4.85 13.41 -20.22
N LEU A 62 -5.29 13.49 -18.97
CA LEU A 62 -5.79 14.69 -18.31
C LEU A 62 -4.74 15.41 -17.43
N LEU A 63 -3.47 14.99 -17.46
CA LEU A 63 -2.33 15.65 -16.81
C LEU A 63 -1.43 16.38 -17.81
#